data_AF-W9X509-F1
#
_entry.id   AF-W9X509-F1
#
_cell.length_a   1.000
_cell.length_b   1.000
_cell.length_c   1.000
_cell.angle_alpha   90.00
_cell.angle_beta   90.00
_cell.angle_gamma   90.00
#
_symmetry.space_group_name_H-M   'P 1'
#
loop_
_entity.id
_entity.type
_entity.pdbx_description
1 polymer ?
#
loop_
_entity_poly.entity_id
_entity_poly.type
_entity_poly.pdbx_seq_one_letter_code
_entity_poly.pdbx_strand_id
1 'polypeptide(L)' 'FFVTKNGYFGLGPKDTRGGDRVAVLFGSNVPFVLRKRGPGTKYGEWQLIGETYIHGVMKGELIRQWELGFIESADIVLR' A
#
# COMPACT_ATOMS: atom_id res chain seq x y z
N PHE A 1 7.13 6.33 -12.45
CA PHE A 1 5.75 6.51 -11.99
C PHE A 1 4.98 5.23 -12.23
N PHE A 2 3.86 5.02 -11.55
CA PHE A 2 2.95 3.90 -11.80
C PHE A 2 1.50 4.34 -11.69
N VAL A 3 0.60 3.51 -12.23
CA VAL A 3 -0.85 3.68 -12.07
C VAL A 3 -1.38 2.42 -11.39
N THR A 4 -2.11 2.60 -10.30
CA THR A 4 -2.75 1.47 -9.60
C THR A 4 -3.93 0.93 -10.41
N LYS A 5 -4.38 -0.29 -10.10
CA LYS A 5 -5.60 -0.86 -10.71
C LYS A 5 -6.86 -0.01 -10.48
N ASN A 6 -6.85 0.81 -9.43
CA ASN A 6 -7.96 1.69 -9.07
C ASN A 6 -7.81 3.10 -9.70
N GLY A 7 -6.86 3.29 -10.62
CA GLY A 7 -6.68 4.56 -11.34
C GLY A 7 -5.83 5.61 -10.63
N TYR A 8 -5.34 5.34 -9.40
CA TYR A 8 -4.46 6.29 -8.71
C TYR A 8 -3.08 6.38 -9.36
N PHE A 9 -2.60 7.61 -9.53
CA PHE A 9 -1.24 7.90 -10.01
C PHE A 9 -0.26 7.99 -8.85
N GLY A 10 0.91 7.36 -9.01
CA GLY A 10 1.92 7.27 -7.96
C GLY A 10 3.37 7.42 -8.43
N LEU A 11 4.23 7.80 -7.48
CA LEU A 11 5.68 7.80 -7.61
C LEU A 11 6.26 6.98 -6.45
N GLY A 12 6.76 5.79 -6.77
CA GLY A 12 7.29 4.86 -5.78
C GLY A 12 8.76 4.52 -6.00
N PRO A 13 9.33 3.64 -5.15
CA PRO A 13 10.72 3.21 -5.24
C PRO A 13 11.05 2.58 -6.59
N LYS A 14 12.34 2.60 -6.97
CA LYS A 14 12.85 2.02 -8.22
C LYS A 14 12.45 0.56 -8.44
N ASP A 15 12.31 -0.20 -7.35
CA ASP A 15 12.00 -1.63 -7.37
C ASP A 15 10.50 -1.95 -7.46
N THR A 16 9.64 -0.93 -7.55
CA THR A 16 8.19 -1.07 -7.75
C THR A 16 7.89 -1.79 -9.06
N ARG A 17 7.04 -2.81 -9.02
CA ARG A 17 6.68 -3.61 -10.21
C ARG A 17 5.22 -4.06 -10.19
N GLY A 18 4.76 -4.61 -11.31
CA GLY A 18 3.43 -5.20 -11.42
C GLY A 18 3.20 -6.31 -10.39
N GLY A 19 2.05 -6.26 -9.72
CA GLY A 19 1.68 -7.20 -8.64
C GLY A 19 1.92 -6.65 -7.23
N ASP A 20 2.70 -5.57 -7.09
CA ASP A 20 2.83 -4.87 -5.82
C ASP A 20 1.49 -4.22 -5.41
N ARG A 21 1.33 -4.01 -4.09
CA ARG A 21 0.18 -3.33 -3.51
C ARG A 21 0.61 -2.03 -2.85
N VAL A 22 -0.31 -1.06 -2.85
CA VAL A 22 -0.14 0.17 -2.09
C VAL A 22 -1.00 0.08 -0.85
N ALA A 23 -0.45 0.43 0.30
CA ALA A 23 -1.17 0.49 1.57
C ALA A 23 -0.71 1.70 2.39
N VAL A 24 -1.63 2.27 3.17
CA VAL A 24 -1.28 3.19 4.25
C VAL A 24 -1.23 2.36 5.52
N LEU A 25 -0.07 2.34 6.18
CA LEU A 25 0.11 1.65 7.45
C LEU A 25 -0.40 2.56 8.57
N PHE A 26 -1.21 2.02 9.49
CA PHE A 26 -1.69 2.80 10.63
C PHE A 26 -0.50 3.38 11.42
N GLY A 27 -0.61 4.66 11.79
CA GLY A 27 0.47 5.42 12.43
C GLY A 27 1.44 6.08 11.46
N SER A 28 1.33 5.84 10.14
CA SER A 28 2.06 6.58 9.13
C SER A 28 1.20 7.67 8.47
N ASN A 29 1.86 8.72 8.01
CA ASN A 29 1.29 9.81 7.22
C ASN A 29 1.48 9.63 5.71
N VAL A 30 2.13 8.55 5.26
CA VAL A 30 2.41 8.30 3.83
C VAL A 30 2.04 6.87 3.42
N PRO A 31 1.70 6.64 2.13
CA PRO A 31 1.51 5.29 1.61
C PRO A 31 2.83 4.59 1.34
N PHE A 32 2.78 3.26 1.31
CA PHE A 32 3.91 2.37 1.05
C PHE A 32 3.59 1.38 -0.05
N VAL A 33 4.63 0.96 -0.77
CA VAL A 33 4.59 -0.17 -1.69
C VAL A 33 4.95 -1.44 -0.91
N LEU A 34 4.08 -2.43 -0.97
CA LEU A 34 4.21 -3.74 -0.35
C LEU A 34 4.21 -4.84 -1.41
N ARG A 35 5.05 -5.84 -1.23
CA ARG A 35 5.09 -7.03 -2.09
C ARG A 35 4.76 -8.27 -1.30
N LYS A 36 3.79 -9.04 -1.78
CA LYS A 36 3.45 -10.35 -1.19
C LYS A 36 4.59 -11.32 -1.43
N ARG A 37 5.07 -12.00 -0.39
CA ARG A 37 5.98 -13.13 -0.54
C ARG A 37 5.20 -14.39 -0.92
N GLY A 38 5.83 -15.27 -1.70
CA GLY A 38 5.20 -16.43 -2.33
C GLY A 38 4.61 -17.46 -1.35
N PRO A 39 3.92 -18.49 -1.86
CA PRO A 39 3.32 -19.53 -1.02
C PRO A 39 4.38 -20.27 -0.20
N GLY A 40 4.10 -20.49 1.10
CA GLY A 40 5.02 -21.17 2.04
C GLY A 40 5.26 -20.41 3.35
N THR A 41 4.87 -19.14 3.43
CA THR A 41 4.99 -18.34 4.66
C THR A 41 3.73 -18.46 5.51
N LYS A 42 3.85 -18.87 6.77
CA LYS A 42 2.76 -18.75 7.76
C LYS A 42 2.35 -17.27 7.83
N TYR A 43 1.08 -16.97 7.53
CA TYR A 43 0.48 -15.62 7.56
C TYR A 43 0.77 -14.66 6.39
N GLY A 44 1.11 -15.16 5.20
CA GLY A 44 1.16 -14.31 3.99
C GLY A 44 2.09 -13.10 4.16
N GLU A 45 3.38 -13.37 4.35
CA GLU A 45 4.41 -12.35 4.61
C GLU A 45 4.43 -11.27 3.52
N TRP A 46 4.59 -10.02 3.95
CA TRP A 46 4.76 -8.88 3.07
C TRP A 46 6.17 -8.31 3.23
N GLN A 47 6.78 -7.97 2.11
CA GLN A 47 8.00 -7.19 2.07
C GLN A 47 7.64 -5.72 1.88
N LEU A 48 8.22 -4.86 2.73
CA LEU A 48 8.18 -3.42 2.52
C LEU A 48 9.16 -3.05 1.41
N ILE A 49 8.64 -2.52 0.29
CA ILE A 49 9.48 -2.04 -0.82
C ILE A 49 9.92 -0.59 -0.58
N GLY A 50 9.05 0.23 0.04
CA GLY A 50 9.37 1.58 0.48
C GLY A 50 8.17 2.54 0.42
N GLU A 51 8.41 3.77 0.87
CA GLU A 51 7.44 4.87 0.80
C GLU A 51 7.12 5.24 -0.65
N THR A 52 5.90 5.70 -0.90
CA THR A 52 5.46 6.16 -2.22
C THR A 52 4.60 7.40 -2.09
N TYR A 53 4.69 8.27 -3.09
CA TYR A 53 3.69 9.31 -3.31
C TYR A 53 2.50 8.71 -4.05
N ILE A 54 1.28 9.03 -3.61
CA ILE A 54 0.04 8.75 -4.34
C ILE A 54 -0.79 10.02 -4.40
N HIS A 55 -1.12 10.44 -5.62
CA HIS A 55 -1.95 11.61 -5.82
C HIS A 55 -3.35 11.38 -5.25
N GLY A 56 -3.81 12.30 -4.40
CA GLY A 56 -5.14 12.24 -3.77
C GLY A 56 -5.29 11.20 -2.66
N VAL A 57 -4.18 10.67 -2.11
CA VAL A 57 -4.19 9.80 -0.91
C VAL A 57 -3.39 10.40 0.24
N MET A 58 -2.34 11.18 -0.07
CA MET A 58 -1.43 11.74 0.94
C MET A 58 -2.04 12.88 1.78
N LYS A 59 -3.25 13.37 1.47
CA LYS A 59 -3.97 14.33 2.33
C LYS A 59 -4.97 13.63 3.26
N GLY A 60 -4.83 12.31 3.44
CA GLY A 60 -5.65 11.51 4.34
C GLY A 60 -6.96 11.02 3.73
N GLU A 61 -7.17 11.17 2.42
CA GLU A 61 -8.40 10.78 1.75
C GLU A 61 -8.69 9.28 1.92
N LEU A 62 -7.65 8.44 1.89
CA LEU A 62 -7.79 6.99 2.08
C LEU A 62 -8.19 6.64 3.52
N ILE A 63 -7.62 7.35 4.51
CA ILE A 63 -8.00 7.19 5.92
C ILE A 63 -9.45 7.61 6.13
N ARG A 64 -9.87 8.74 5.55
CA ARG A 64 -11.26 9.18 5.60
C ARG A 64 -12.21 8.17 4.96
N GLN A 65 -11.82 7.53 3.86
CA GLN A 65 -12.61 6.46 3.24
C GLN A 65 -12.73 5.23 4.15
N TRP A 66 -11.68 4.87 4.86
CA TRP A 66 -11.72 3.81 5.87
C TRP A 66 -12.62 4.18 7.06
N GLU A 67 -12.50 5.40 7.60
CA GLU A 67 -13.37 5.89 8.70
C GLU A 67 -14.85 5.92 8.32
N LEU A 68 -15.16 6.21 7.05
CA LEU A 68 -16.52 6.20 6.51
C LEU A 68 -17.00 4.78 6.14
N GLY A 69 -16.18 3.74 6.31
CA GLY A 69 -16.54 2.34 6.03
C GLY A 69 -16.54 1.96 4.55
N PHE A 70 -15.96 2.78 3.66
CA PHE A 70 -15.84 2.45 2.24
C PHE A 70 -14.68 1.50 1.93
N ILE A 71 -13.73 1.36 2.85
CA ILE A 71 -12.54 0.51 2.73
C ILE A 71 -12.32 -0.23 4.04
N GLU A 72 -11.92 -1.49 3.95
CA GLU A 72 -11.53 -2.31 5.10
C GLU A 72 -10.01 -2.28 5.33
N SER A 73 -9.61 -2.40 6.59
CA SER A 73 -8.22 -2.64 6.97
C SER A 73 -7.93 -4.15 7.08
N ALA A 74 -6.67 -4.52 6.90
CA ALA A 74 -6.20 -5.89 7.10
C ALA A 74 -4.89 -5.90 7.88
N ASP A 75 -4.74 -6.88 8.76
CA ASP A 75 -3.49 -7.10 9.47
C ASP A 75 -2.46 -7.79 8.57
N ILE A 76 -1.23 -7.30 8.61
CA ILE A 76 -0.11 -7.85 7.85
C ILE A 76 1.13 -7.98 8.73
N VAL A 77 1.98 -8.94 8.40
CA VAL A 77 3.32 -9.08 9.00
C VAL A 77 4.35 -8.60 7.99
N LEU A 78 5.14 -7.60 8.38
CA LEU A 78 6.28 -7.10 7.61
C LEU A 78 7.54 -7.87 8.00
N ARG A 79 8.41 -8.13 7.02
CA ARG A 79 9.72 -8.77 7.21
C ARG A 79 10.81 -8.07 6.40
#